data_AF-K1RYX6-F1
#
_entry.id   AF-K1RYX6-F1
#
_cell.length_a   1.000
_cell.length_b   1.000
_cell.length_c   1.000
_cell.angle_alpha   90.00
_cell.angle_beta   90.00
_cell.angle_gamma   90.00
#
_symmetry.space_group_name_H-M   'P 1'
#
loop_
_entity.id
_entity.type
_entity.pdbx_description
1 polymer ?
#
loop_
_entity_poly.entity_id
_entity_poly.type
_entity_poly.pdbx_seq_one_letter_code
_entity_poly.pdbx_strand_id
1 'polypeptide(L)'
;RECYGWVFPDETLRERLLVIVGSDKRGTIYGLFHLSEVFGVSPFVNWCHVVPVHRDEIRLSTDMACIAKEPSVEYRGFFINDEWPAFGTWSEYHFGGPNAKAYEPIFELLLRLKGNYLWPAMWSARFEDDGPGLLNAELADEYGVIMGMSHHEPCLRQGEEYKYLRGKAVFTEMR
;
A
#
# COMPACT_ATOMS: atom_id res chain seq x y z
N ARG A 1 8.19 15.87 -1.15
CA ARG A 1 7.59 14.77 -0.37
C ARG A 1 7.15 13.72 -1.36
N GLU A 2 7.49 12.46 -1.11
CA GLU A 2 7.21 11.32 -1.99
C GLU A 2 7.75 11.51 -3.42
N CYS A 3 8.85 12.24 -3.56
CA CYS A 3 9.54 12.44 -4.83
C CYS A 3 10.61 11.37 -5.02
N TYR A 4 11.00 11.14 -6.26
CA TYR A 4 12.19 10.34 -6.58
C TYR A 4 12.93 10.90 -7.79
N GLY A 5 14.20 10.56 -7.90
CA GLY A 5 15.03 10.83 -9.07
C GLY A 5 15.59 9.54 -9.65
N TRP A 6 15.62 9.47 -10.98
CA TRP A 6 16.44 8.53 -11.74
C TRP A 6 17.68 9.25 -12.24
N VAL A 7 18.84 8.74 -11.87
CA VAL A 7 20.13 9.31 -12.22
C VAL A 7 20.99 8.23 -12.87
N PHE A 8 21.63 8.58 -13.98
CA PHE A 8 22.64 7.76 -14.63
C PHE A 8 23.98 8.45 -14.41
N PRO A 9 24.79 8.00 -13.44
CA PRO A 9 26.08 8.62 -13.17
C PRO A 9 27.03 8.48 -14.36
N ASP A 10 28.03 9.37 -14.41
CA ASP A 10 28.97 9.52 -15.52
C ASP A 10 29.73 8.22 -15.91
N GLU A 11 30.14 8.14 -17.17
CA GLU A 11 30.86 7.04 -17.82
C GLU A 11 32.24 6.74 -17.19
N THR A 12 32.72 7.62 -16.30
CA THR A 12 33.95 7.40 -15.52
C THR A 12 33.80 6.27 -14.50
N LEU A 13 32.58 5.88 -14.14
CA LEU A 13 32.34 4.64 -13.41
C LEU A 13 32.58 3.44 -14.32
N ARG A 14 33.31 2.43 -13.83
CA ARG A 14 33.56 1.18 -14.56
C ARG A 14 32.28 0.40 -14.88
N GLU A 15 31.17 0.72 -14.21
CA GLU A 15 29.88 0.05 -14.34
C GLU A 15 28.80 1.03 -14.80
N ARG A 16 27.91 0.57 -15.67
CA ARG A 16 26.70 1.32 -16.06
C ARG A 16 25.65 1.13 -14.98
N LEU A 17 25.30 2.21 -14.28
CA LEU A 17 24.38 2.19 -13.14
C LEU A 17 23.14 3.06 -13.39
N LEU A 18 21.98 2.55 -12.99
CA LEU A 18 20.81 3.37 -12.68
C LEU A 18 20.77 3.56 -11.17
N VAL A 19 20.77 4.81 -10.72
CA VAL A 19 20.57 5.17 -9.32
C VAL A 19 19.14 5.71 -9.16
N ILE A 20 18.37 5.08 -8.26
CA ILE A 20 17.02 5.51 -7.88
C ILE A 20 17.11 6.10 -6.48
N VAL A 21 16.82 7.39 -6.34
CA VAL A 21 16.88 8.09 -5.05
C VAL A 21 15.50 8.64 -4.71
N GLY A 22 14.91 8.18 -3.60
CA GLY A 22 13.68 8.77 -3.07
C GLY A 22 13.96 9.86 -2.04
N SER A 23 13.06 10.84 -1.93
CA SER A 23 13.09 11.83 -0.84
C SER A 23 12.76 11.23 0.53
N ASP A 24 12.06 10.09 0.52
CA ASP A 24 11.58 9.34 1.68
C ASP A 24 11.30 7.87 1.27
N LYS A 25 10.75 7.08 2.21
CA LYS A 25 10.38 5.67 2.00
C LYS A 25 9.51 5.49 0.75
N ARG A 26 8.40 6.22 0.65
CA ARG A 26 7.43 6.07 -0.45
C ARG A 26 7.94 6.63 -1.77
N GLY A 27 8.70 7.73 -1.75
CA GLY A 27 9.42 8.21 -2.93
C GLY A 27 10.31 7.11 -3.52
N THR A 28 11.09 6.43 -2.68
CA THR A 28 11.95 5.32 -3.11
C THR A 28 11.14 4.17 -3.71
N ILE A 29 10.04 3.77 -3.07
CA ILE A 29 9.12 2.73 -3.57
C ILE A 29 8.55 3.12 -4.95
N TYR A 30 8.09 4.35 -5.12
CA TYR A 30 7.55 4.80 -6.41
C TYR A 30 8.61 4.87 -7.51
N GLY A 31 9.85 5.20 -7.18
CA GLY A 31 10.97 5.14 -8.11
C GLY A 31 11.29 3.71 -8.56
N LEU A 32 11.19 2.73 -7.66
CA LEU A 32 11.32 1.31 -7.98
C LEU A 32 10.15 0.79 -8.83
N PHE A 33 8.91 1.21 -8.54
CA PHE A 33 7.77 0.82 -9.37
C PHE A 33 7.76 1.51 -10.74
N HIS A 34 8.34 2.72 -10.86
CA HIS A 34 8.58 3.30 -12.18
C HIS A 34 9.52 2.42 -13.02
N LEU A 35 10.46 1.69 -12.40
CA LEU A 35 11.32 0.75 -13.12
C LEU A 35 10.51 -0.44 -13.62
N SER A 36 9.61 -0.94 -12.78
CA SER A 36 8.66 -1.99 -13.17
C SER A 36 7.78 -1.53 -14.34
N GLU A 37 7.28 -0.29 -14.32
CA GLU A 37 6.49 0.30 -15.42
C GLU A 37 7.30 0.35 -16.73
N VAL A 38 8.57 0.79 -16.68
CA VAL A 38 9.48 0.80 -17.85
C VAL A 38 9.71 -0.62 -18.39
N PHE A 39 9.70 -1.63 -17.52
CA PHE A 39 9.82 -3.04 -17.93
C PHE A 39 8.52 -3.62 -18.52
N GLY A 40 7.44 -2.84 -18.57
CA GLY A 40 6.14 -3.27 -19.07
C GLY A 40 5.33 -4.09 -18.04
N VAL A 41 5.70 -4.01 -16.76
CA VAL A 41 4.98 -4.67 -15.68
C VAL A 41 3.79 -3.80 -15.26
N SER A 42 2.58 -4.33 -15.42
CA SER A 42 1.34 -3.66 -15.01
C SER A 42 1.27 -3.48 -13.48
N PRO A 43 0.71 -2.38 -12.96
CA PRO A 43 0.34 -2.27 -11.55
C PRO A 43 -0.55 -3.43 -11.05
N PHE A 44 -1.29 -4.06 -11.97
CA PHE A 44 -2.19 -5.18 -11.71
C PHE A 44 -1.52 -6.56 -11.89
N VAL A 45 -0.19 -6.64 -11.97
CA VAL A 45 0.54 -7.90 -12.18
C VAL A 45 0.20 -8.95 -11.12
N ASN A 46 0.16 -8.56 -9.85
CA ASN A 46 -0.19 -9.46 -8.75
C ASN A 46 -1.72 -9.56 -8.57
N TRP A 47 -2.43 -8.42 -8.60
CA TRP A 47 -3.85 -8.37 -8.29
C TRP A 47 -4.78 -9.01 -9.34
N CYS A 48 -4.45 -8.87 -10.62
CA CYS A 48 -5.26 -9.40 -11.73
C CYS A 48 -4.46 -10.34 -12.64
N HIS A 49 -3.28 -10.78 -12.21
CA HIS A 49 -2.44 -11.70 -12.97
C HIS A 49 -2.12 -11.20 -14.39
N VAL A 50 -1.94 -9.89 -14.55
CA VAL A 50 -1.58 -9.28 -15.84
C VAL A 50 -0.10 -9.54 -16.12
N VAL A 51 0.18 -10.70 -16.73
CA VAL A 51 1.53 -11.19 -17.00
C VAL A 51 2.23 -10.27 -18.02
N PRO A 52 3.43 -9.74 -17.73
CA PRO A 52 4.18 -8.92 -18.68
C PRO A 52 4.66 -9.75 -19.87
N VAL A 53 4.80 -9.10 -21.02
CA VAL A 53 5.36 -9.74 -22.23
C VAL A 53 6.86 -9.96 -22.04
N HIS A 54 7.33 -11.17 -22.35
CA HIS A 54 8.75 -11.49 -22.32
C HIS A 54 9.55 -10.57 -23.26
N ARG A 55 10.73 -10.13 -22.81
CA ARG A 55 11.68 -9.34 -23.59
C ARG A 55 13.08 -9.89 -23.36
N ASP A 56 13.78 -10.21 -24.44
CA ASP A 56 15.17 -10.68 -24.37
C ASP A 56 16.13 -9.58 -23.92
N GLU A 57 15.76 -8.31 -24.14
CA GLU A 57 16.56 -7.16 -23.75
C GLU A 57 15.67 -5.97 -23.33
N ILE A 58 16.10 -5.29 -22.26
CA ILE A 58 15.59 -3.98 -21.85
C ILE A 58 16.78 -3.03 -21.80
N ARG A 59 16.67 -1.90 -22.50
CA ARG A 59 17.70 -0.86 -22.53
C ARG A 59 17.19 0.35 -21.79
N LEU A 60 17.99 0.81 -20.83
CA LEU A 60 17.81 2.08 -20.16
C LEU A 60 18.80 3.08 -20.76
N SER A 61 18.35 4.30 -21.00
CA SER A 61 19.14 5.36 -21.61
C SER A 61 19.13 6.62 -20.73
N THR A 62 20.17 7.43 -20.87
CA THR A 62 20.41 8.59 -19.99
C THR A 62 19.35 9.68 -20.13
N ASP A 63 18.63 9.74 -21.25
CA ASP A 63 17.47 10.61 -21.47
C ASP A 63 16.23 10.18 -20.65
N MET A 64 16.24 8.99 -20.05
CA MET A 64 15.25 8.57 -19.05
C MET A 64 15.54 9.15 -17.66
N ALA A 65 16.66 9.87 -17.46
CA ALA A 65 16.93 10.57 -16.22
C ALA A 65 15.78 11.54 -15.91
N CYS A 66 15.28 11.50 -14.69
CA CYS A 66 14.12 12.30 -14.31
C CYS A 66 14.14 12.65 -12.82
N ILE A 67 13.37 13.69 -12.49
CA ILE A 67 13.01 14.03 -11.11
C ILE A 67 11.48 14.12 -11.08
N ALA A 68 10.87 13.18 -10.37
CA ALA A 68 9.44 13.19 -10.15
C ALA A 68 9.03 14.38 -9.26
N LYS A 69 7.91 15.00 -9.61
CA LYS A 69 7.30 16.06 -8.82
C LYS A 69 6.57 15.47 -7.63
N GLU A 70 6.28 16.31 -6.64
CA GLU A 70 5.40 15.94 -5.53
C GLU A 70 4.01 15.55 -6.06
N PRO A 71 3.34 14.56 -5.46
CA PRO A 71 1.96 14.23 -5.79
C PRO A 71 1.03 15.43 -5.59
N SER A 72 0.08 15.63 -6.50
CA SER A 72 -0.86 16.76 -6.42
C SER A 72 -1.84 16.68 -5.24
N VAL A 73 -2.04 15.47 -4.70
CA VAL A 73 -2.88 15.20 -3.52
C VAL A 73 -2.03 14.44 -2.50
N GLU A 74 -1.99 14.92 -1.26
CA GLU A 74 -1.09 14.40 -0.22
C GLU A 74 -1.45 12.97 0.22
N TYR A 75 -2.74 12.68 0.46
CA TYR A 75 -3.23 11.35 0.84
C TYR A 75 -4.13 10.79 -0.25
N ARG A 76 -3.78 9.62 -0.78
CA ARG A 76 -4.36 9.02 -1.98
C ARG A 76 -4.61 7.54 -1.73
N GLY A 77 -5.86 7.12 -1.87
CA GLY A 77 -6.25 5.82 -1.37
C GLY A 77 -7.64 5.40 -1.78
N PHE A 78 -8.04 4.27 -1.22
CA PHE A 78 -9.39 3.73 -1.32
C PHE A 78 -9.82 3.13 0.02
N PHE A 79 -11.10 2.77 0.09
CA PHE A 79 -11.70 2.11 1.24
C PHE A 79 -12.26 0.76 0.77
N ILE A 80 -11.89 -0.32 1.47
CA ILE A 80 -12.52 -1.63 1.30
C ILE A 80 -13.78 -1.63 2.17
N ASN A 81 -14.95 -1.51 1.54
CA ASN A 81 -16.25 -1.44 2.19
C ASN A 81 -17.27 -2.30 1.46
N ASP A 82 -18.42 -2.54 2.11
CA ASP A 82 -19.49 -3.39 1.61
C ASP A 82 -18.92 -4.78 1.27
N GLU A 83 -17.99 -5.25 2.11
CA GLU A 83 -17.08 -6.36 1.80
C GLU A 83 -17.78 -7.73 1.80
N TRP A 84 -18.97 -7.84 2.40
CA TRP A 84 -19.74 -9.06 2.40
C TRP A 84 -20.85 -9.04 1.34
N PRO A 85 -21.00 -10.10 0.52
CA PRO A 85 -20.32 -11.40 0.66
C PRO A 85 -18.99 -11.55 -0.09
N ALA A 86 -18.62 -10.63 -0.98
CA ALA A 86 -17.56 -10.87 -1.96
C ALA A 86 -16.15 -10.93 -1.36
N PHE A 87 -15.63 -9.81 -0.84
CA PHE A 87 -14.27 -9.74 -0.30
C PHE A 87 -14.12 -10.58 0.97
N GLY A 88 -15.13 -10.61 1.83
CA GLY A 88 -15.17 -11.48 3.00
C GLY A 88 -14.94 -12.95 2.64
N THR A 89 -15.75 -13.49 1.73
CA THR A 89 -15.59 -14.89 1.27
C THR A 89 -14.24 -15.13 0.58
N TRP A 90 -13.77 -14.18 -0.23
CA TRP A 90 -12.47 -14.28 -0.91
C TRP A 90 -11.31 -14.37 0.09
N SER A 91 -11.28 -13.46 1.07
CA SER A 91 -10.21 -13.41 2.08
C SER A 91 -10.21 -14.66 2.96
N GLU A 92 -11.38 -15.15 3.36
CA GLU A 92 -11.53 -16.41 4.09
C GLU A 92 -11.02 -17.60 3.27
N TYR A 93 -11.44 -17.73 2.02
CA TYR A 93 -11.08 -18.87 1.18
C TYR A 93 -9.58 -18.93 0.86
N HIS A 94 -8.96 -17.79 0.56
CA HIS A 94 -7.56 -17.75 0.12
C HIS A 94 -6.55 -17.57 1.26
N PHE A 95 -6.94 -16.92 2.36
CA PHE A 95 -6.01 -16.51 3.41
C PHE A 95 -6.46 -16.87 4.83
N GLY A 96 -7.69 -17.37 5.02
CA GLY A 96 -8.27 -17.62 6.34
C GLY A 96 -8.70 -16.34 7.07
N GLY A 97 -9.10 -15.32 6.31
CA GLY A 97 -9.64 -14.05 6.80
C GLY A 97 -8.84 -12.83 6.33
N PRO A 98 -9.26 -11.61 6.70
CA PRO A 98 -8.61 -10.35 6.33
C PRO A 98 -7.36 -10.09 7.20
N ASN A 99 -6.41 -11.02 7.17
CA ASN A 99 -5.14 -10.97 7.90
C ASN A 99 -4.00 -10.39 7.03
N ALA A 100 -2.77 -10.38 7.57
CA ALA A 100 -1.65 -9.68 6.93
C ALA A 100 -1.34 -10.24 5.54
N LYS A 101 -1.59 -11.54 5.31
CA LYS A 101 -1.41 -12.17 4.00
C LYS A 101 -2.45 -11.73 2.97
N ALA A 102 -3.67 -11.42 3.42
CA ALA A 102 -4.71 -10.88 2.55
C ALA A 102 -4.44 -9.41 2.20
N TYR A 103 -3.86 -8.65 3.14
CA TYR A 103 -3.53 -7.24 2.96
C TYR A 103 -2.24 -6.97 2.19
N GLU A 104 -1.24 -7.87 2.25
CA GLU A 104 0.01 -7.73 1.49
C GLU A 104 -0.20 -7.42 -0.01
N PRO A 105 -0.99 -8.20 -0.79
CA PRO A 105 -1.23 -7.89 -2.20
C PRO A 105 -2.03 -6.60 -2.42
N ILE A 106 -2.81 -6.16 -1.43
CA ILE A 106 -3.56 -4.90 -1.47
C ILE A 106 -2.62 -3.72 -1.27
N PHE A 107 -1.66 -3.82 -0.35
CA PHE A 107 -0.62 -2.81 -0.14
C PHE A 107 0.27 -2.67 -1.37
N GLU A 108 0.68 -3.79 -1.96
CA GLU A 108 1.44 -3.78 -3.22
C GLU A 108 0.64 -3.07 -4.33
N LEU A 109 -0.64 -3.42 -4.51
CA LEU A 109 -1.51 -2.78 -5.50
C LEU A 109 -1.60 -1.27 -5.27
N LEU A 110 -1.90 -0.85 -4.03
CA LEU A 110 -2.00 0.56 -3.66
C LEU A 110 -0.72 1.33 -4.01
N LEU A 111 0.45 0.79 -3.65
CA LEU A 111 1.74 1.44 -3.87
C LEU A 111 2.14 1.44 -5.36
N ARG A 112 1.84 0.37 -6.12
CA ARG A 112 2.04 0.34 -7.58
C ARG A 112 1.16 1.37 -8.30
N LEU A 113 -0.04 1.64 -7.78
CA LEU A 113 -0.92 2.71 -8.24
C LEU A 113 -0.51 4.10 -7.72
N LYS A 114 0.65 4.22 -7.04
CA LYS A 114 1.18 5.47 -6.45
C LYS A 114 0.26 6.08 -5.38
N GLY A 115 -0.60 5.26 -4.78
CA GLY A 115 -1.37 5.57 -3.57
C GLY A 115 -0.53 5.37 -2.30
N ASN A 116 -1.01 5.91 -1.18
CA ASN A 116 -0.33 5.86 0.12
C ASN A 116 -1.27 5.75 1.32
N TYR A 117 -2.60 5.75 1.13
CA TYR A 117 -3.57 5.76 2.21
C TYR A 117 -4.60 4.66 2.04
N LEU A 118 -5.01 4.00 3.13
CA LEU A 118 -6.01 2.93 3.08
C LEU A 118 -6.95 3.00 4.28
N TRP A 119 -8.25 2.85 4.02
CA TRP A 119 -9.21 2.41 5.03
C TRP A 119 -9.45 0.90 4.87
N PRO A 120 -9.16 0.09 5.90
CA PRO A 120 -9.31 -1.35 5.83
C PRO A 120 -10.78 -1.79 5.94
N ALA A 121 -11.07 -3.04 5.60
CA ALA A 121 -12.37 -3.66 5.84
C ALA A 121 -12.74 -3.58 7.33
N MET A 122 -14.02 -3.35 7.63
CA MET A 122 -14.45 -3.00 8.99
C MET A 122 -15.86 -3.47 9.39
N TRP A 123 -16.68 -4.02 8.47
CA TRP A 123 -18.04 -4.51 8.82
C TRP A 123 -18.00 -5.63 9.85
N SER A 124 -17.07 -6.57 9.70
CA SER A 124 -16.88 -7.70 10.63
C SER A 124 -15.43 -7.92 11.03
N ALA A 125 -14.51 -7.15 10.46
CA ALA A 125 -13.07 -7.28 10.66
C ALA A 125 -12.56 -6.23 11.67
N ARG A 126 -11.46 -6.55 12.33
CA ARG A 126 -10.67 -5.66 13.18
C ARG A 126 -9.23 -5.73 12.72
N PHE A 127 -8.85 -4.87 11.77
CA PHE A 127 -7.53 -4.73 11.19
C PHE A 127 -6.40 -4.81 12.23
N GLU A 128 -6.48 -4.10 13.36
CA GLU A 128 -5.42 -4.13 14.39
C GLU A 128 -5.35 -5.45 15.19
N ASP A 129 -6.37 -6.31 15.12
CA ASP A 129 -6.43 -7.58 15.85
C ASP A 129 -6.32 -8.82 14.94
N ASP A 130 -6.73 -8.70 13.68
CA ASP A 130 -6.91 -9.82 12.74
C ASP A 130 -5.61 -10.16 11.98
N GLY A 131 -4.48 -9.53 12.33
CA GLY A 131 -3.17 -9.70 11.73
C GLY A 131 -2.64 -11.14 11.61
N PRO A 132 -2.82 -12.07 12.57
CA PRO A 132 -3.23 -11.97 13.97
C PRO A 132 -2.45 -10.97 14.82
N GLY A 133 -3.11 -10.38 15.83
CA GLY A 133 -2.55 -9.25 16.57
C GLY A 133 -2.24 -8.10 15.63
N LEU A 134 -1.18 -7.34 15.94
CA LEU A 134 -0.83 -6.11 15.21
C LEU A 134 -0.20 -6.33 13.82
N LEU A 135 -0.03 -7.58 13.36
CA LEU A 135 0.73 -7.88 12.13
C LEU A 135 0.20 -7.14 10.89
N ASN A 136 -1.11 -6.90 10.79
CA ASN A 136 -1.70 -6.07 9.75
C ASN A 136 -1.15 -4.63 9.77
N ALA A 137 -1.11 -4.01 10.94
CA ALA A 137 -0.64 -2.65 11.15
C ALA A 137 0.88 -2.53 11.02
N GLU A 138 1.63 -3.51 11.54
CA GLU A 138 3.09 -3.60 11.40
C GLU A 138 3.48 -3.69 9.93
N LEU A 139 2.79 -4.54 9.15
CA LEU A 139 3.05 -4.68 7.71
C LEU A 139 2.70 -3.41 6.94
N ALA A 140 1.60 -2.74 7.27
CA ALA A 140 1.23 -1.46 6.66
C ALA A 140 2.30 -0.39 6.92
N ASP A 141 2.78 -0.25 8.16
CA ASP A 141 3.84 0.71 8.51
C ASP A 141 5.16 0.38 7.79
N GLU A 142 5.52 -0.91 7.71
CA GLU A 142 6.72 -1.37 7.01
C GLU A 142 6.71 -0.93 5.54
N TYR A 143 5.64 -1.23 4.81
CA TYR A 143 5.42 -0.78 3.43
C TYR A 143 5.23 0.74 3.30
N GLY A 144 4.96 1.43 4.41
CA GLY A 144 4.69 2.86 4.43
C GLY A 144 3.28 3.22 3.97
N VAL A 145 2.33 2.28 4.02
CA VAL A 145 0.91 2.55 3.81
C VAL A 145 0.35 3.23 5.05
N ILE A 146 -0.17 4.44 4.86
CA ILE A 146 -0.76 5.22 5.92
C ILE A 146 -2.17 4.67 6.17
N MET A 147 -2.40 4.18 7.37
CA MET A 147 -3.71 3.67 7.75
C MET A 147 -4.62 4.79 8.23
N GLY A 148 -5.87 4.72 7.80
CA GLY A 148 -6.96 5.52 8.31
C GLY A 148 -8.14 4.67 8.71
N MET A 149 -9.16 5.34 9.24
CA MET A 149 -10.43 4.71 9.58
C MET A 149 -11.58 5.58 9.08
N SER A 150 -12.75 4.99 8.93
CA SER A 150 -13.91 5.70 8.44
C SER A 150 -14.38 6.76 9.45
N HIS A 151 -15.29 7.62 9.00
CA HIS A 151 -15.74 8.80 9.74
C HIS A 151 -16.36 8.52 11.13
N HIS A 152 -16.79 7.29 11.41
CA HIS A 152 -17.38 6.89 12.70
C HIS A 152 -16.45 5.98 13.53
N GLU A 153 -15.17 5.94 13.19
CA GLU A 153 -14.12 5.13 13.82
C GLU A 153 -13.01 6.05 14.39
N PRO A 154 -13.33 6.92 15.37
CA PRO A 154 -12.39 7.91 15.86
C PRO A 154 -11.25 7.28 16.67
N CYS A 155 -10.13 8.01 16.77
CA CYS A 155 -9.02 7.70 17.69
C CYS A 155 -8.41 6.30 17.49
N LEU A 156 -8.28 5.86 16.24
CA LEU A 156 -7.72 4.55 15.90
C LEU A 156 -8.52 3.41 16.54
N ARG A 157 -9.86 3.48 16.50
CA ARG A 157 -10.76 2.43 16.97
C ARG A 157 -11.76 2.06 15.89
N GLN A 158 -11.63 0.85 15.36
CA GLN A 158 -12.56 0.34 14.37
C GLN A 158 -13.93 0.01 14.95
N GLY A 159 -14.94 0.02 14.09
CA GLY A 159 -16.34 -0.11 14.47
C GLY A 159 -16.64 -1.37 15.28
N GLU A 160 -16.02 -2.50 14.94
CA GLU A 160 -16.24 -3.76 15.65
C GLU A 160 -15.50 -3.87 16.99
N GLU A 161 -14.48 -3.05 17.28
CA GLU A 161 -13.72 -3.18 18.53
C GLU A 161 -14.58 -2.95 19.77
N TYR A 162 -15.43 -1.92 19.73
CA TYR A 162 -16.23 -1.54 20.89
C TYR A 162 -17.22 -2.62 21.33
N LYS A 163 -17.65 -3.49 20.41
CA LYS A 163 -18.50 -4.65 20.70
C LYS A 163 -17.87 -5.62 21.71
N TYR A 164 -16.55 -5.77 21.67
CA TYR A 164 -15.79 -6.69 22.55
C TYR A 164 -15.27 -6.02 23.83
N LEU A 165 -15.12 -4.69 23.80
CA LEU A 165 -14.46 -3.92 24.87
C LEU A 165 -15.40 -3.04 25.68
N ARG A 166 -16.68 -2.87 25.28
CA ARG A 166 -17.59 -1.92 25.93
C ARG A 166 -17.75 -2.15 27.43
N GLY A 167 -17.55 -1.08 28.19
CA GLY A 167 -17.99 -0.97 29.58
C GLY A 167 -19.46 -0.54 29.68
N LYS A 168 -19.93 -0.23 30.89
CA LYS A 168 -21.32 0.21 31.12
C LYS A 168 -21.58 1.68 30.77
N ALA A 169 -20.56 2.53 30.79
CA ALA A 169 -20.70 3.97 30.65
C ALA A 169 -20.59 4.43 29.19
N VAL A 170 -21.45 5.34 28.79
CA VAL A 170 -21.36 6.12 27.54
C VAL A 170 -20.82 7.52 27.80
N PHE A 171 -20.40 8.25 26.76
CA PHE A 171 -19.72 9.55 26.91
C PHE A 171 -20.48 10.56 27.79
N THR A 172 -21.81 10.55 27.75
CA THR A 172 -22.67 11.43 28.58
C THR A 172 -22.72 11.06 30.07
N GLU A 173 -22.19 9.90 30.45
CA GLU A 173 -22.20 9.36 31.81
C GLU A 173 -20.81 9.42 32.48
N MET A 174 -19.78 9.85 31.76
CA MET A 174 -18.45 10.10 32.32
C MET A 174 -18.46 11.46 33.06
N ARG A 175 -18.34 11.42 34.39
CA ARG A 175 -18.21 12.61 35.25
C ARG A 175 -16.78 13.11 35.31
#